data_AF-A0A9P1F0J9-F1
#
_entry.id   AF-A0A9P1F0J9-F1
#
_cell.length_a   1.000
_cell.length_b   1.000
_cell.length_c   1.000
_cell.angle_alpha   90.00
_cell.angle_beta   90.00
_cell.angle_gamma   90.00
#
_symmetry.space_group_name_H-M   'P 1'
#
loop_
_entity.id
_entity.type
_entity.pdbx_description
1 polymer ?
#
loop_
_entity_poly.entity_id
_entity_poly.type
_entity_poly.pdbx_seq_one_letter_code
_entity_poly.pdbx_strand_id
1 'polypeptide(L)'
;MSVNLVSRKFVFLAVGCIFVLLECTWYLTALEEKKEEKKEEEVLLPGDNITEFVPPFIPLLNDYAVVGGYNLLGCNIRKSMSQLSYNIMCYLNNTEGFLQNNQTLLDTWKIDRISCPGIHWTIWNQMIRAGQVDMSKLTKFAFIRNPEERFASFYVDKCMRAGACENCTDVRCASKLVYDKLMTLVHNQSSILKDNPKYWLEWHAAPQTWNCDFNQYLSDFHLIPIGTAPEARDVAMRKLRKVLEFAGIPHHHIEKIVRDSAEGDTAHATYDSRESEEVLKQVRTDPYIRHYLHRTYYHDYVAFGFNMTGIVDYPQSDQQLPLPLPK
;
A
#
# COMPACT_ATOMS: atom_id res chain seq x y z
N MET A 1 71.22 3.55 63.16
CA MET A 1 69.90 2.93 63.38
C MET A 1 68.97 3.42 62.29
N SER A 2 68.63 2.51 61.39
CA SER A 2 67.95 2.73 60.12
C SER A 2 66.54 2.16 60.26
N VAL A 3 65.57 3.04 60.50
CA VAL A 3 64.13 2.81 60.64
C VAL A 3 63.56 4.18 60.22
N ASN A 4 62.78 4.40 59.15
CA ASN A 4 61.74 3.58 58.56
C ASN A 4 61.44 4.08 57.12
N LEU A 5 62.37 3.90 56.18
CA LEU A 5 62.12 4.21 54.75
C LEU A 5 61.04 3.29 54.15
N VAL A 6 60.80 2.12 54.77
CA VAL A 6 59.79 1.13 54.39
C VAL A 6 58.36 1.63 54.69
N SER A 7 58.16 2.33 55.82
CA SER A 7 56.84 2.84 56.23
C SER A 7 56.28 3.91 55.26
N ARG A 8 57.14 4.80 54.74
CA ARG A 8 56.73 5.80 53.75
C ARG A 8 56.25 5.18 52.44
N LYS A 9 56.93 4.13 51.95
CA LYS A 9 56.53 3.43 50.71
C LYS A 9 55.17 2.76 50.85
N PHE A 10 54.87 2.17 52.02
CA PHE A 10 53.55 1.60 52.29
C PHE A 10 52.44 2.65 52.33
N VAL A 11 52.69 3.83 52.90
CA VAL A 11 51.72 4.93 52.91
C VAL A 11 51.45 5.45 51.49
N PHE A 12 52.49 5.62 50.66
CA PHE A 12 52.30 6.03 49.26
C PHE A 12 51.54 4.98 48.44
N LEU A 13 51.78 3.68 48.68
CA LEU A 13 51.06 2.61 48.02
C LEU A 13 49.58 2.57 48.45
N ALA A 14 49.30 2.75 49.75
CA ALA A 14 47.94 2.78 50.27
C ALA A 14 47.15 3.98 49.72
N VAL A 15 47.75 5.17 49.67
CA VAL A 15 47.12 6.37 49.09
C VAL A 15 46.90 6.20 47.59
N GLY A 16 47.85 5.61 46.87
CA GLY A 16 47.70 5.29 45.45
C GLY A 16 46.55 4.32 45.19
N CYS A 17 46.42 3.26 45.99
CA CYS A 17 45.31 2.31 45.89
C CYS A 17 43.94 2.97 46.18
N ILE A 18 43.87 3.89 47.16
CA ILE A 18 42.64 4.63 47.44
C ILE A 18 42.24 5.51 46.25
N PHE A 19 43.20 6.21 45.63
CA PHE A 19 42.93 7.02 44.44
C PHE A 19 42.41 6.20 43.27
N VAL A 20 43.02 5.03 43.00
CA VAL A 20 42.57 4.13 41.93
C VAL A 20 41.17 3.59 42.22
N LEU A 21 40.87 3.25 43.48
CA LEU A 21 39.53 2.80 43.85
C LEU A 21 38.47 3.89 43.66
N LEU A 22 38.79 5.13 44.01
CA LEU A 22 37.89 6.29 43.81
C LEU A 22 37.63 6.55 42.31
N GLU A 23 38.67 6.53 41.49
CA GLU A 23 38.56 6.63 40.02
C GLU A 23 37.71 5.50 39.43
N CYS A 24 37.92 4.25 39.87
CA CYS A 24 37.13 3.11 39.44
C CYS A 24 35.65 3.25 39.85
N THR A 25 35.37 3.71 41.07
CA THR A 25 33.98 3.92 41.51
C THR A 25 33.29 5.01 40.70
N TRP A 26 33.99 6.12 40.42
CA TRP A 26 33.47 7.21 39.60
C TRP A 26 33.19 6.75 38.16
N TYR A 27 34.09 5.98 37.58
CA TYR A 27 33.93 5.44 36.23
C TYR A 27 32.76 4.45 36.14
N LEU A 28 32.56 3.62 37.16
CA LEU A 28 31.43 2.69 37.22
C LEU A 28 30.09 3.42 37.38
N THR A 29 30.01 4.45 38.25
CA THR A 29 28.80 5.27 38.38
C THR A 29 28.49 6.03 37.09
N ALA A 30 29.50 6.58 36.40
CA ALA A 30 29.31 7.27 35.11
C ALA A 30 28.86 6.31 33.99
N LEU A 31 29.26 5.04 34.05
CA LEU A 31 28.77 4.00 33.13
C LEU A 31 27.33 3.58 33.44
N GLU A 32 26.94 3.53 34.71
CA GLU A 32 25.55 3.27 35.12
C GLU A 32 24.63 4.42 34.72
N GLU A 33 25.01 5.68 34.95
CA GLU A 33 24.27 6.86 34.49
C GLU A 33 24.10 6.87 32.96
N LYS A 34 25.16 6.56 32.21
CA LYS A 34 25.06 6.41 30.74
C LYS A 34 24.19 5.23 30.30
N LYS A 35 24.04 4.21 31.13
CA LYS A 35 23.19 3.05 30.85
C LYS A 35 21.72 3.35 31.16
N GLU A 36 21.46 4.20 32.16
CA GLU A 36 20.12 4.73 32.45
C GLU A 36 19.65 5.75 31.41
N GLU A 37 20.53 6.64 30.92
CA GLU A 37 20.23 7.54 29.79
C GLU A 37 19.98 6.80 28.47
N LYS A 38 20.48 5.56 28.34
CA LYS A 38 20.31 4.70 27.16
C LYS A 38 19.27 3.59 27.36
N LYS A 39 18.35 3.76 28.31
CA LYS A 39 17.10 3.03 28.29
C LYS A 39 16.22 3.74 27.27
N GLU A 40 16.26 3.22 26.05
CA GLU A 40 15.32 3.59 24.97
C GLU A 40 13.93 3.66 25.60
N GLU A 41 13.40 4.87 25.72
CA GLU A 41 12.02 5.06 26.13
C GLU A 41 11.21 4.34 25.05
N GLU A 42 10.66 3.18 25.40
CA GLU A 42 9.77 2.42 24.54
C GLU A 42 8.60 3.37 24.28
N VAL A 43 8.66 4.09 23.15
CA VAL A 43 7.62 5.02 22.74
C VAL A 43 6.41 4.13 22.50
N LEU A 44 5.59 4.01 23.54
CA LEU A 44 4.32 3.34 23.49
C LEU A 44 3.50 4.18 22.53
N LEU A 45 3.52 3.78 21.25
CA LEU A 45 2.82 4.49 20.19
C LEU A 45 1.39 4.68 20.68
N PRO A 46 0.85 5.90 20.69
CA PRO A 46 -0.53 6.11 21.09
C PRO A 46 -1.40 5.33 20.11
N GLY A 47 -2.10 4.32 20.62
CA GLY A 47 -2.86 3.33 19.87
C GLY A 47 -3.30 2.20 20.80
N ASP A 48 -4.34 1.47 20.42
CA ASP A 48 -4.69 0.21 21.09
C ASP A 48 -3.45 -0.73 21.02
N ASN A 49 -3.21 -1.62 22.00
CA ASN A 49 -2.05 -2.55 22.03
C ASN A 49 -2.07 -3.61 20.90
N ILE A 50 -2.33 -3.22 19.65
CA ILE A 50 -2.42 -4.11 18.51
C ILE A 50 -1.02 -4.45 17.99
N THR A 51 -0.78 -5.75 17.88
CA THR A 51 0.50 -6.32 17.42
C THR A 51 0.36 -7.06 16.10
N GLU A 52 -0.87 -7.34 15.67
CA GLU A 52 -1.15 -8.14 14.48
C GLU A 52 -1.10 -7.28 13.21
N PHE A 53 -0.54 -7.87 12.15
CA PHE A 53 -0.62 -7.29 10.81
C PHE A 53 -1.82 -7.88 10.07
N VAL A 54 -2.48 -7.05 9.26
CA VAL A 54 -3.39 -7.53 8.23
C VAL A 54 -2.56 -8.38 7.25
N PRO A 55 -2.83 -9.69 7.12
CA PRO A 55 -2.02 -10.60 6.31
C PRO A 55 -2.17 -10.27 4.82
N PRO A 56 -1.19 -10.64 3.97
CA PRO A 56 -1.30 -10.44 2.53
C PRO A 56 -2.17 -11.49 1.86
N PHE A 57 -2.50 -11.26 0.59
CA PHE A 57 -3.00 -12.29 -0.32
C PHE A 57 -4.30 -12.98 0.10
N ILE A 58 -5.11 -12.35 0.95
CA ILE A 58 -6.47 -12.78 1.20
C ILE A 58 -7.31 -12.45 -0.04
N PRO A 59 -7.91 -13.44 -0.73
CA PRO A 59 -8.66 -13.16 -1.95
C PRO A 59 -9.90 -12.31 -1.65
N LEU A 60 -9.94 -11.09 -2.19
CA LEU A 60 -11.12 -10.22 -2.14
C LEU A 60 -11.94 -10.36 -3.44
N LEU A 61 -12.95 -9.50 -3.61
CA LEU A 61 -13.60 -9.26 -4.90
C LEU A 61 -12.56 -8.84 -5.95
N ASN A 62 -12.19 -9.78 -6.82
CA ASN A 62 -11.33 -9.52 -7.96
C ASN A 62 -12.09 -8.69 -9.01
N ASP A 63 -11.70 -7.43 -9.15
CA ASP A 63 -12.22 -6.54 -10.17
C ASP A 63 -11.16 -6.41 -11.28
N TYR A 64 -11.22 -7.28 -12.29
CA TYR A 64 -10.41 -7.17 -13.50
C TYR A 64 -11.28 -7.15 -14.75
N ALA A 65 -10.77 -6.52 -15.80
CA ALA A 65 -11.39 -6.50 -17.12
C ALA A 65 -10.47 -7.18 -18.14
N VAL A 66 -11.06 -7.95 -19.06
CA VAL A 66 -10.32 -8.68 -20.09
C VAL A 66 -10.79 -8.26 -21.48
N VAL A 67 -9.84 -7.98 -22.36
CA VAL A 67 -10.08 -7.75 -23.79
C VAL A 67 -9.54 -8.94 -24.56
N GLY A 68 -10.44 -9.87 -24.90
CA GLY A 68 -10.09 -11.15 -25.50
C GLY A 68 -9.33 -11.02 -26.83
N GLY A 69 -9.67 -10.02 -27.65
CA GLY A 69 -8.99 -9.76 -28.93
C GLY A 69 -7.49 -9.44 -28.81
N TYR A 70 -7.04 -8.98 -27.64
CA TYR A 70 -5.63 -8.66 -27.36
C TYR A 70 -5.00 -9.56 -26.29
N ASN A 71 -5.74 -10.57 -25.78
CA ASN A 71 -5.33 -11.35 -24.60
C ASN A 71 -4.86 -10.45 -23.43
N LEU A 72 -5.49 -9.29 -23.25
CA LEU A 72 -5.09 -8.29 -22.27
C LEU A 72 -6.02 -8.36 -21.05
N LEU A 73 -5.43 -8.39 -19.86
CA LEU A 73 -6.13 -8.30 -18.58
C LEU A 73 -5.63 -7.08 -17.81
N GLY A 74 -6.54 -6.16 -17.50
CA GLY A 74 -6.31 -5.01 -16.64
C GLY A 74 -6.98 -5.22 -15.30
N CYS A 75 -6.21 -5.22 -14.21
CA CYS A 75 -6.80 -5.27 -12.88
C CYS A 75 -7.16 -3.88 -12.36
N ASN A 76 -8.39 -3.73 -11.89
CA ASN A 76 -8.98 -2.49 -11.42
C ASN A 76 -8.87 -2.39 -9.89
N ILE A 77 -7.64 -2.23 -9.40
CA ILE A 77 -7.39 -2.00 -7.98
C ILE A 77 -7.98 -0.65 -7.58
N ARG A 78 -9.03 -0.68 -6.74
CA ARG A 78 -9.69 0.54 -6.26
C ARG A 78 -8.66 1.47 -5.62
N LYS A 79 -8.79 2.76 -5.91
CA LYS A 79 -7.89 3.85 -5.47
C LYS A 79 -6.50 3.86 -6.11
N SER A 80 -6.29 2.99 -7.10
CA SER A 80 -5.07 2.94 -7.91
C SER A 80 -5.43 3.04 -9.40
N MET A 81 -5.96 4.19 -9.85
CA MET A 81 -6.39 4.44 -11.25
C MET A 81 -7.38 3.39 -11.84
N SER A 82 -8.19 2.73 -11.00
CA SER A 82 -9.16 1.72 -11.45
C SER A 82 -10.14 2.21 -12.50
N GLN A 83 -10.60 3.47 -12.42
CA GLN A 83 -11.46 4.06 -13.44
C GLN A 83 -10.77 4.13 -14.80
N LEU A 84 -9.55 4.65 -14.84
CA LEU A 84 -8.80 4.79 -16.07
C LEU A 84 -8.51 3.41 -16.68
N SER A 85 -8.05 2.45 -15.86
CA SER A 85 -7.86 1.06 -16.27
C SER A 85 -9.11 0.50 -16.95
N TYR A 86 -10.27 0.62 -16.29
CA TYR A 86 -11.52 0.12 -16.84
C TYR A 86 -11.90 0.82 -18.16
N ASN A 87 -11.72 2.15 -18.25
CA ASN A 87 -12.01 2.92 -19.45
C ASN A 87 -11.13 2.50 -20.64
N ILE A 88 -9.84 2.23 -20.39
CA ILE A 88 -8.91 1.70 -21.39
C ILE A 88 -9.41 0.35 -21.91
N MET A 89 -9.79 -0.56 -21.00
CA MET A 89 -10.28 -1.89 -21.39
C MET A 89 -11.57 -1.80 -22.21
N CYS A 90 -12.50 -0.90 -21.87
CA CYS A 90 -13.69 -0.66 -22.68
C CYS A 90 -13.36 -0.11 -24.09
N TYR A 91 -12.48 0.89 -24.15
CA TYR A 91 -12.06 1.49 -25.43
C TYR A 91 -11.41 0.45 -26.35
N LEU A 92 -10.59 -0.44 -25.81
CA LEU A 92 -9.93 -1.50 -26.58
C LEU A 92 -10.87 -2.64 -26.96
N ASN A 93 -11.92 -2.91 -26.18
CA ASN A 93 -12.91 -3.95 -26.48
C ASN A 93 -13.81 -3.58 -27.65
N ASN A 94 -14.30 -2.33 -27.67
CA ASN A 94 -15.17 -1.82 -28.73
C ASN A 94 -14.83 -0.36 -29.04
N THR A 95 -13.73 -0.17 -29.77
CA THR A 95 -13.24 1.19 -30.11
C THR A 95 -14.27 1.97 -30.91
N GLU A 96 -14.92 1.35 -31.90
CA GLU A 96 -15.93 2.02 -32.72
C GLU A 96 -17.10 2.51 -31.87
N GLY A 97 -17.67 1.63 -31.04
CA GLY A 97 -18.75 1.99 -30.13
C GLY A 97 -18.34 3.03 -29.09
N PHE A 98 -17.11 2.96 -28.56
CA PHE A 98 -16.60 3.94 -27.62
C PHE A 98 -16.54 5.35 -28.24
N LEU A 99 -16.03 5.45 -29.47
CA LEU A 99 -15.92 6.71 -30.20
C LEU A 99 -17.29 7.24 -30.66
N GLN A 100 -18.15 6.39 -31.22
CA GLN A 100 -19.48 6.77 -31.71
C GLN A 100 -20.38 7.31 -30.60
N ASN A 101 -20.20 6.83 -29.36
CA ASN A 101 -20.95 7.30 -28.20
C ASN A 101 -20.30 8.49 -27.49
N ASN A 102 -19.29 9.14 -28.09
CA ASN A 102 -18.56 10.27 -27.51
C ASN A 102 -18.01 9.98 -26.10
N GLN A 103 -17.61 8.74 -25.83
CA GLN A 103 -17.03 8.37 -24.54
C GLN A 103 -15.58 8.82 -24.46
N THR A 104 -15.13 9.10 -23.24
CA THR A 104 -13.77 9.55 -22.95
C THR A 104 -13.09 8.65 -21.92
N LEU A 105 -11.75 8.61 -21.94
CA LEU A 105 -10.99 7.88 -20.91
C LEU A 105 -11.10 8.53 -19.52
N LEU A 106 -11.72 9.71 -19.41
CA LEU A 106 -11.92 10.45 -18.16
C LEU A 106 -13.33 10.29 -17.59
N ASP A 107 -14.24 9.68 -18.36
CA ASP A 107 -15.61 9.45 -17.93
C ASP A 107 -15.63 8.67 -16.61
N THR A 108 -16.50 9.08 -15.69
CA THR A 108 -16.80 8.32 -14.48
C THR A 108 -17.66 7.11 -14.78
N TRP A 109 -17.75 6.17 -13.82
CA TRP A 109 -18.68 5.06 -13.86
C TRP A 109 -20.11 5.56 -14.11
N LYS A 110 -20.59 5.43 -15.35
CA LYS A 110 -22.01 5.52 -15.68
C LYS A 110 -22.52 4.09 -15.88
N ILE A 111 -23.75 3.84 -15.43
CA ILE A 111 -24.40 2.51 -15.44
C ILE A 111 -24.62 1.99 -16.88
N ASP A 112 -24.54 2.87 -17.89
CA ASP A 112 -24.96 2.67 -19.27
C ASP A 112 -23.80 2.65 -20.28
N ARG A 113 -22.64 2.08 -19.93
CA ARG A 113 -21.54 1.96 -20.90
C ARG A 113 -21.77 0.82 -21.89
N ILE A 114 -22.51 1.13 -22.94
CA ILE A 114 -22.83 0.27 -24.10
C ILE A 114 -21.55 -0.30 -24.78
N SER A 115 -20.39 0.34 -24.62
CA SER A 115 -19.09 -0.06 -25.18
C SER A 115 -18.29 -1.07 -24.35
N CYS A 116 -18.73 -1.37 -23.12
CA CYS A 116 -18.04 -2.30 -22.22
C CYS A 116 -18.63 -3.73 -22.13
N PRO A 117 -19.43 -4.26 -23.09
CA PRO A 117 -20.06 -5.56 -22.90
C PRO A 117 -18.99 -6.66 -22.93
N GLY A 118 -19.15 -7.65 -22.06
CA GLY A 118 -18.34 -8.87 -22.11
C GLY A 118 -16.94 -8.78 -21.51
N ILE A 119 -16.49 -7.62 -20.98
CA ILE A 119 -15.15 -7.50 -20.38
C ILE A 119 -15.12 -7.76 -18.88
N HIS A 120 -16.28 -7.79 -18.21
CA HIS A 120 -16.37 -7.85 -16.75
C HIS A 120 -15.79 -9.15 -16.16
N TRP A 121 -15.20 -9.03 -14.98
CA TRP A 121 -14.61 -10.14 -14.22
C TRP A 121 -15.57 -11.32 -14.04
N THR A 122 -16.86 -11.06 -13.85
CA THR A 122 -17.87 -12.12 -13.61
C THR A 122 -17.95 -13.12 -14.76
N ILE A 123 -17.80 -12.65 -16.00
CA ILE A 123 -17.83 -13.47 -17.21
C ILE A 123 -16.51 -14.24 -17.34
N TRP A 124 -15.40 -13.53 -17.28
CA TRP A 124 -14.08 -14.13 -17.51
C TRP A 124 -13.65 -15.09 -16.41
N ASN A 125 -13.96 -14.79 -15.14
CA ASN A 125 -13.68 -15.68 -14.02
C ASN A 125 -14.40 -17.03 -14.17
N GLN A 126 -15.61 -17.05 -14.73
CA GLN A 126 -16.30 -18.32 -15.04
C GLN A 126 -15.55 -19.10 -16.12
N MET A 127 -15.12 -18.43 -17.19
CA MET A 127 -14.37 -19.07 -18.30
C MET A 127 -13.00 -19.59 -17.84
N ILE A 128 -12.29 -18.83 -17.01
CA ILE A 128 -11.00 -19.23 -16.41
C ILE A 128 -11.19 -20.46 -15.52
N ARG A 129 -12.19 -20.46 -14.63
CA ARG A 129 -12.48 -21.61 -13.75
C ARG A 129 -12.93 -22.85 -14.52
N ALA A 130 -13.60 -22.66 -15.66
CA ALA A 130 -13.98 -23.74 -16.56
C ALA A 130 -12.81 -24.26 -17.43
N GLY A 131 -11.61 -23.68 -17.31
CA GLY A 131 -10.44 -24.04 -18.12
C GLY A 131 -10.54 -23.62 -19.60
N GLN A 132 -11.50 -22.76 -19.93
CA GLN A 132 -11.70 -22.26 -21.30
C GLN A 132 -10.72 -21.14 -21.66
N VAL A 133 -10.22 -20.43 -20.64
CA VAL A 133 -9.23 -19.36 -20.77
C VAL A 133 -8.07 -19.67 -19.85
N ASP A 134 -6.88 -19.69 -20.42
CA ASP A 134 -5.64 -19.90 -19.70
C ASP A 134 -5.06 -18.55 -19.25
N MET A 135 -5.10 -18.30 -17.94
CA MET A 135 -4.58 -17.06 -17.33
C MET A 135 -3.11 -16.83 -17.67
N SER A 136 -2.30 -17.88 -17.87
CA SER A 136 -0.87 -17.74 -18.19
C SER A 136 -0.63 -17.10 -19.56
N LYS A 137 -1.60 -17.18 -20.48
CA LYS A 137 -1.51 -16.61 -21.84
C LYS A 137 -1.91 -15.14 -21.91
N LEU A 138 -2.47 -14.59 -20.85
CA LEU A 138 -2.90 -13.19 -20.82
C LEU A 138 -1.72 -12.27 -20.49
N THR A 139 -1.58 -11.17 -21.23
CA THR A 139 -0.77 -10.03 -20.76
C THR A 139 -1.54 -9.36 -19.63
N LYS A 140 -0.96 -9.34 -18.43
CA LYS A 140 -1.62 -8.86 -17.21
C LYS A 140 -0.97 -7.56 -16.75
N PHE A 141 -1.77 -6.56 -16.41
CA PHE A 141 -1.26 -5.33 -15.82
C PHE A 141 -2.14 -4.82 -14.69
N ALA A 142 -1.51 -4.09 -13.77
CA ALA A 142 -2.21 -3.43 -12.68
C ALA A 142 -1.51 -2.12 -12.34
N PHE A 143 -2.29 -1.07 -12.15
CA PHE A 143 -1.79 0.13 -11.51
C PHE A 143 -1.71 -0.10 -10.00
N ILE A 144 -0.54 0.17 -9.44
CA ILE A 144 -0.28 0.08 -8.00
C ILE A 144 0.11 1.46 -7.47
N ARG A 145 -0.28 1.76 -6.24
CA ARG A 145 -0.04 3.07 -5.63
C ARG A 145 0.60 2.91 -4.26
N ASN A 146 1.44 3.87 -3.88
CA ASN A 146 2.00 3.90 -2.53
C ASN A 146 0.86 3.85 -1.49
N PRO A 147 0.95 2.99 -0.44
CA PRO A 147 -0.14 2.82 0.50
C PRO A 147 -0.61 4.09 1.22
N GLU A 148 0.29 5.02 1.55
CA GLU A 148 -0.07 6.32 2.17
C GLU A 148 -0.97 7.13 1.23
N GLU A 149 -0.55 7.28 -0.03
CA GLU A 149 -1.30 8.05 -1.02
C GLU A 149 -2.63 7.39 -1.38
N ARG A 150 -2.64 6.04 -1.41
CA ARG A 150 -3.85 5.27 -1.67
C ARG A 150 -4.85 5.44 -0.53
N PHE A 151 -4.40 5.40 0.72
CA PHE A 151 -5.25 5.62 1.89
C PHE A 151 -5.80 7.05 1.92
N ALA A 152 -4.98 8.07 1.65
CA ALA A 152 -5.45 9.45 1.52
C ALA A 152 -6.55 9.58 0.46
N SER A 153 -6.35 8.97 -0.72
CA SER A 153 -7.36 8.93 -1.79
C SER A 153 -8.64 8.18 -1.41
N PHE A 154 -8.51 7.11 -0.62
CA PHE A 154 -9.65 6.42 -0.02
C PHE A 154 -10.41 7.34 0.92
N TYR A 155 -9.73 7.96 1.88
CA TYR A 155 -10.35 8.78 2.90
C TYR A 155 -11.10 9.98 2.30
N VAL A 156 -10.45 10.73 1.40
CA VAL A 156 -11.07 11.91 0.79
C VAL A 156 -12.29 11.52 -0.06
N ASP A 157 -12.19 10.50 -0.91
CA ASP A 157 -13.31 10.14 -1.77
C ASP A 157 -14.43 9.40 -1.02
N LYS A 158 -14.09 8.49 -0.10
CA LYS A 158 -15.07 7.60 0.54
C LYS A 158 -15.54 8.10 1.89
N CYS A 159 -14.64 8.59 2.74
CA CYS A 159 -15.04 9.13 4.04
C CYS A 159 -15.61 10.54 3.89
N MET A 160 -14.85 11.47 3.31
CA MET A 160 -15.24 12.88 3.29
C MET A 160 -16.34 13.17 2.27
N ARG A 161 -16.16 12.76 1.00
CA ARG A 161 -17.11 13.09 -0.07
C ARG A 161 -18.35 12.20 -0.07
N ALA A 162 -18.19 10.90 0.18
CA ALA A 162 -19.30 9.96 0.14
C ALA A 162 -19.93 9.67 1.52
N GLY A 163 -19.34 10.14 2.63
CA GLY A 163 -19.86 9.92 3.98
C GLY A 163 -19.90 8.44 4.39
N ALA A 164 -19.06 7.59 3.80
CA ALA A 164 -19.17 6.14 3.90
C ALA A 164 -18.37 5.52 5.04
N CYS A 165 -17.68 6.32 5.85
CA CYS A 165 -16.83 5.84 6.96
C CYS A 165 -17.58 5.85 8.30
N GLU A 166 -18.85 5.46 8.25
CA GLU A 166 -19.73 5.33 9.41
C GLU A 166 -19.73 6.59 10.29
N ASN A 167 -19.35 6.48 11.56
CA ASN A 167 -19.31 7.60 12.51
C ASN A 167 -17.94 8.30 12.57
N CYS A 168 -16.97 7.93 11.72
CA CYS A 168 -15.66 8.55 11.74
C CYS A 168 -15.67 9.92 11.07
N THR A 169 -15.23 10.93 11.82
CA THR A 169 -15.13 12.33 11.38
C THR A 169 -13.69 12.77 11.08
N ASP A 170 -12.69 11.98 11.46
CA ASP A 170 -11.27 12.29 11.29
C ASP A 170 -10.46 11.09 10.74
N VAL A 171 -9.20 11.34 10.39
CA VAL A 171 -8.30 10.36 9.77
C VAL A 171 -7.87 9.28 10.76
N ARG A 172 -7.72 9.61 12.06
CA ARG A 172 -7.38 8.65 13.11
C ARG A 172 -8.46 7.59 13.25
N CYS A 173 -9.71 7.99 13.42
CA CYS A 173 -10.86 7.09 13.49
C CYS A 173 -10.93 6.21 12.25
N ALA A 174 -10.81 6.80 11.05
CA ALA A 174 -10.88 6.03 9.81
C ALA A 174 -9.74 5.01 9.67
N SER A 175 -8.52 5.34 10.11
CA SER A 175 -7.39 4.41 10.08
C SER A 175 -7.63 3.17 10.95
N LYS A 176 -8.17 3.37 12.16
CA LYS A 176 -8.59 2.29 13.04
C LYS A 176 -9.77 1.49 12.49
N LEU A 177 -10.81 2.17 11.99
CA LEU A 177 -12.00 1.54 11.39
C LEU A 177 -11.62 0.58 10.25
N VAL A 178 -10.71 1.01 9.37
CA VAL A 178 -10.22 0.18 8.25
C VAL A 178 -9.52 -1.07 8.78
N TYR A 179 -8.59 -0.91 9.74
CA TYR A 179 -7.89 -2.04 10.34
C TYR A 179 -8.87 -3.04 10.98
N ASP A 180 -9.77 -2.57 11.84
CA ASP A 180 -10.71 -3.42 12.59
C ASP A 180 -11.63 -4.21 11.63
N LYS A 181 -12.13 -3.56 10.57
CA LYS A 181 -12.97 -4.22 9.56
C LYS A 181 -12.21 -5.28 8.77
N LEU A 182 -10.97 -4.99 8.37
CA LEU A 182 -10.14 -5.95 7.64
C LEU A 182 -9.77 -7.14 8.52
N MET A 183 -9.40 -6.92 9.78
CA MET A 183 -9.14 -8.01 10.73
C MET A 183 -10.38 -8.86 11.00
N THR A 184 -11.57 -8.24 11.05
CA THR A 184 -12.84 -8.99 11.12
C THR A 184 -13.01 -9.94 9.93
N LEU A 185 -12.65 -9.50 8.72
CA LEU A 185 -12.64 -10.36 7.53
C LEU A 185 -11.59 -11.47 7.63
N VAL A 186 -10.39 -11.15 8.11
CA VAL A 186 -9.29 -12.12 8.31
C VAL A 186 -9.74 -13.26 9.21
N HIS A 187 -10.40 -12.96 10.34
CA HIS A 187 -10.86 -13.95 11.30
C HIS A 187 -12.12 -14.69 10.82
N ASN A 188 -12.90 -14.11 9.91
CA ASN A 188 -14.11 -14.71 9.38
C ASN A 188 -14.13 -14.73 7.85
N GLN A 189 -13.21 -15.51 7.26
CA GLN A 189 -13.04 -15.57 5.81
C GLN A 189 -14.28 -16.08 5.05
N SER A 190 -15.19 -16.80 5.72
CA SER A 190 -16.47 -17.21 5.12
C SER A 190 -17.34 -16.02 4.67
N SER A 191 -17.07 -14.83 5.22
CA SER A 191 -17.72 -13.57 4.90
C SER A 191 -17.19 -12.91 3.62
N ILE A 192 -15.99 -13.30 3.15
CA ILE A 192 -15.27 -12.65 2.04
C ILE A 192 -15.84 -13.06 0.66
N LEU A 193 -16.64 -14.12 0.60
CA LEU A 193 -17.04 -14.78 -0.65
C LEU A 193 -18.25 -14.18 -1.39
N LYS A 194 -18.66 -12.94 -1.11
CA LYS A 194 -19.85 -12.38 -1.77
C LYS A 194 -19.57 -10.97 -2.28
N ASP A 195 -19.99 -10.73 -3.53
CA ASP A 195 -20.33 -9.42 -4.07
C ASP A 195 -21.52 -8.85 -3.28
N ASN A 196 -21.26 -8.60 -2.00
CA ASN A 196 -22.20 -8.09 -1.03
C ASN A 196 -21.84 -6.62 -0.82
N PRO A 197 -22.71 -5.67 -1.23
CA PRO A 197 -22.50 -4.25 -1.05
C PRO A 197 -22.18 -3.83 0.40
N LYS A 198 -22.48 -4.68 1.39
CA LYS A 198 -22.06 -4.48 2.79
C LYS A 198 -20.54 -4.30 2.95
N TYR A 199 -19.72 -4.92 2.10
CA TYR A 199 -18.25 -4.87 2.17
C TYR A 199 -17.65 -3.77 1.29
N TRP A 200 -18.46 -2.81 0.86
CA TRP A 200 -18.03 -1.78 -0.07
C TRP A 200 -16.88 -0.91 0.46
N LEU A 201 -16.85 -0.64 1.78
CA LEU A 201 -15.75 0.10 2.39
C LEU A 201 -14.44 -0.71 2.29
N GLU A 202 -14.50 -1.97 2.66
CA GLU A 202 -13.40 -2.93 2.65
C GLU A 202 -12.87 -3.11 1.23
N TRP A 203 -13.72 -3.15 0.20
CA TRP A 203 -13.27 -3.20 -1.21
C TRP A 203 -12.42 -2.00 -1.62
N HIS A 204 -12.69 -0.81 -1.06
CA HIS A 204 -11.94 0.40 -1.37
C HIS A 204 -10.70 0.57 -0.49
N ALA A 205 -10.70 -0.01 0.70
CA ALA A 205 -9.65 0.17 1.70
C ALA A 205 -8.67 -1.01 1.79
N ALA A 206 -9.06 -2.23 1.40
CA ALA A 206 -8.23 -3.42 1.55
C ALA A 206 -6.85 -3.28 0.90
N PRO A 207 -5.82 -3.98 1.42
CA PRO A 207 -4.50 -4.03 0.80
C PRO A 207 -4.57 -4.38 -0.68
N GLN A 208 -3.71 -3.79 -1.48
CA GLN A 208 -3.67 -4.04 -2.92
C GLN A 208 -3.27 -5.49 -3.21
N THR A 209 -2.47 -6.11 -2.33
CA THR A 209 -2.13 -7.55 -2.34
C THR A 209 -3.35 -8.49 -2.26
N TRP A 210 -4.52 -8.01 -1.83
CA TRP A 210 -5.76 -8.81 -1.77
C TRP A 210 -6.52 -8.90 -3.09
N ASN A 211 -6.07 -8.19 -4.12
CA ASN A 211 -6.76 -8.06 -5.40
C ASN A 211 -6.09 -8.93 -6.48
N CYS A 212 -6.78 -9.04 -7.62
CA CYS A 212 -6.24 -9.53 -8.89
C CYS A 212 -5.71 -10.97 -8.88
N ASP A 213 -6.10 -11.80 -7.91
CA ASP A 213 -5.49 -13.11 -7.67
C ASP A 213 -3.94 -13.03 -7.56
N PHE A 214 -3.43 -11.95 -6.96
CA PHE A 214 -1.99 -11.79 -6.75
C PHE A 214 -1.37 -12.90 -5.89
N ASN A 215 -2.19 -13.60 -5.10
CA ASN A 215 -1.75 -14.80 -4.39
C ASN A 215 -1.18 -15.88 -5.31
N GLN A 216 -1.57 -15.88 -6.59
CA GLN A 216 -1.16 -16.85 -7.62
C GLN A 216 -0.34 -16.22 -8.74
N TYR A 217 -0.68 -15.00 -9.15
CA TYR A 217 -0.18 -14.45 -10.41
C TYR A 217 0.67 -13.19 -10.27
N LEU A 218 1.02 -12.75 -9.04
CA LEU A 218 1.71 -11.47 -8.84
C LEU A 218 2.95 -11.29 -9.74
N SER A 219 3.77 -12.34 -9.90
CA SER A 219 4.98 -12.35 -10.73
C SER A 219 4.69 -12.20 -12.23
N ASP A 220 3.49 -12.55 -12.69
CA ASP A 220 3.06 -12.45 -14.09
C ASP A 220 2.52 -11.06 -14.45
N PHE A 221 2.29 -10.18 -13.46
CA PHE A 221 1.73 -8.86 -13.70
C PHE A 221 2.79 -7.82 -14.05
N HIS A 222 2.54 -7.05 -15.10
CA HIS A 222 3.19 -5.77 -15.33
C HIS A 222 2.63 -4.74 -14.35
N LEU A 223 3.33 -4.55 -13.23
CA LEU A 223 2.98 -3.57 -12.22
C LEU A 223 3.39 -2.16 -12.67
N ILE A 224 2.42 -1.23 -12.62
CA ILE A 224 2.59 0.16 -13.01
C ILE A 224 2.43 1.05 -11.77
N PRO A 225 3.54 1.44 -11.11
CA PRO A 225 3.50 2.41 -10.02
C PRO A 225 2.97 3.75 -10.49
N ILE A 226 1.98 4.27 -9.78
CA ILE A 226 1.44 5.61 -9.95
C ILE A 226 1.69 6.43 -8.68
N GLY A 227 1.88 7.73 -8.86
CA GLY A 227 2.04 8.67 -7.77
C GLY A 227 1.24 9.95 -8.03
N THR A 228 1.20 10.80 -7.01
CA THR A 228 0.59 12.14 -7.10
C THR A 228 1.41 13.12 -7.94
N ALA A 229 2.74 12.98 -7.94
CA ALA A 229 3.66 13.84 -8.68
C ALA A 229 3.53 13.69 -10.21
N PRO A 230 3.65 14.78 -11.00
CA PRO A 230 3.63 14.74 -12.46
C PRO A 230 4.64 13.75 -13.05
N GLU A 231 5.87 13.71 -12.53
CA GLU A 231 6.92 12.82 -13.01
C GLU A 231 6.56 11.34 -12.79
N ALA A 232 5.90 11.04 -11.67
CA ALA A 232 5.42 9.70 -11.37
C ALA A 232 4.31 9.26 -12.34
N ARG A 233 3.43 10.19 -12.74
CA ARG A 233 2.43 9.93 -13.79
C ARG A 233 3.08 9.67 -15.15
N ASP A 234 4.06 10.47 -15.53
CA ASP A 234 4.75 10.29 -16.81
C ASP A 234 5.46 8.93 -16.87
N VAL A 235 6.10 8.52 -15.78
CA VAL A 235 6.67 7.18 -15.65
C VAL A 235 5.60 6.11 -15.79
N ALA A 236 4.45 6.26 -15.14
CA ALA A 236 3.33 5.33 -15.23
C ALA A 236 2.81 5.20 -16.67
N MET A 237 2.63 6.31 -17.39
CA MET A 237 2.15 6.30 -18.77
C MET A 237 3.16 5.70 -19.74
N ARG A 238 4.46 5.91 -19.53
CA ARG A 238 5.52 5.21 -20.29
C ARG A 238 5.51 3.70 -20.05
N LYS A 239 5.26 3.27 -18.81
CA LYS A 239 5.12 1.84 -18.49
C LYS A 239 3.87 1.24 -19.11
N LEU A 240 2.73 1.94 -19.02
CA LEU A 240 1.49 1.54 -19.67
C LEU A 240 1.68 1.36 -21.18
N ARG A 241 2.30 2.34 -21.86
CA ARG A 241 2.62 2.26 -23.29
C ARG A 241 3.34 0.94 -23.62
N LYS A 242 4.39 0.59 -22.88
CA LYS A 242 5.17 -0.65 -23.11
C LYS A 242 4.32 -1.91 -22.92
N VAL A 243 3.43 -1.93 -21.93
CA VAL A 243 2.50 -3.05 -21.71
C VAL A 243 1.55 -3.20 -22.90
N LEU A 244 0.99 -2.09 -23.37
CA LEU A 244 0.05 -2.11 -24.49
C LEU A 244 0.75 -2.52 -25.80
N GLU A 245 1.98 -2.06 -26.01
CA GLU A 245 2.84 -2.49 -27.13
C GLU A 245 3.13 -4.00 -27.05
N PHE A 246 3.46 -4.50 -25.86
CA PHE A 246 3.70 -5.93 -25.62
C PHE A 246 2.45 -6.79 -25.87
N ALA A 247 1.26 -6.27 -25.54
CA ALA A 247 -0.03 -6.91 -25.84
C ALA A 247 -0.42 -6.87 -27.33
N GLY A 248 0.40 -6.27 -28.20
CA GLY A 248 0.16 -6.19 -29.64
C GLY A 248 -0.91 -5.16 -30.04
N ILE A 249 -1.17 -4.17 -29.19
CA ILE A 249 -2.17 -3.14 -29.48
C ILE A 249 -1.66 -2.20 -30.58
N PRO A 250 -2.47 -1.87 -31.61
CA PRO A 250 -2.10 -0.92 -32.64
C PRO A 250 -1.68 0.45 -32.11
N HIS A 251 -0.61 1.02 -32.68
CA HIS A 251 0.02 2.25 -32.18
C HIS A 251 -0.95 3.42 -32.00
N HIS A 252 -1.87 3.62 -32.94
CA HIS A 252 -2.85 4.72 -32.88
C HIS A 252 -3.81 4.63 -31.67
N HIS A 253 -4.15 3.42 -31.21
CA HIS A 253 -4.93 3.23 -29.98
C HIS A 253 -4.07 3.58 -28.75
N ILE A 254 -2.80 3.17 -28.75
CA ILE A 254 -1.87 3.47 -27.66
C ILE A 254 -1.62 4.97 -27.54
N GLU A 255 -1.43 5.67 -28.66
CA GLU A 255 -1.26 7.13 -28.66
C GLU A 255 -2.47 7.86 -28.09
N LYS A 256 -3.69 7.46 -28.47
CA LYS A 256 -4.91 8.01 -27.86
C LYS A 256 -4.94 7.74 -26.36
N ILE A 257 -4.66 6.50 -25.94
CA ILE A 257 -4.69 6.13 -24.51
C ILE A 257 -3.70 7.00 -23.72
N VAL A 258 -2.45 7.08 -24.17
CA VAL A 258 -1.40 7.81 -23.45
C VAL A 258 -1.69 9.30 -23.42
N ARG A 259 -2.12 9.89 -24.55
CA ARG A 259 -2.45 11.31 -24.63
C ARG A 259 -3.62 11.66 -23.71
N ASP A 260 -4.75 10.99 -23.86
CA ASP A 260 -5.96 11.27 -23.09
C ASP A 260 -5.76 10.98 -21.58
N SER A 261 -4.88 10.03 -21.22
CA SER A 261 -4.54 9.74 -19.82
C SER A 261 -3.57 10.74 -19.19
N ALA A 262 -2.82 11.48 -20.01
CA ALA A 262 -1.89 12.52 -19.56
C ALA A 262 -2.55 13.91 -19.51
N GLU A 263 -3.52 14.17 -20.39
CA GLU A 263 -4.14 15.49 -20.57
C GLU A 263 -5.31 15.77 -19.61
N GLY A 264 -5.81 14.79 -18.85
CA GLY A 264 -6.88 15.07 -17.92
C GLY A 264 -7.11 14.07 -16.80
N ASP A 265 -8.00 14.46 -15.91
CA ASP A 265 -8.33 13.73 -14.70
C ASP A 265 -9.77 13.21 -14.72
N THR A 266 -9.96 11.99 -14.20
CA THR A 266 -11.31 11.47 -13.94
C THR A 266 -11.98 12.28 -12.82
N ALA A 267 -13.30 12.40 -12.77
CA ALA A 267 -13.95 13.17 -11.69
C ALA A 267 -13.75 12.58 -10.27
N HIS A 268 -13.26 11.35 -10.13
CA HIS A 268 -12.83 10.74 -8.86
C HIS A 268 -11.36 11.01 -8.50
N ALA A 269 -10.64 11.77 -9.33
CA ALA A 269 -9.29 12.20 -9.03
C ALA A 269 -9.30 13.03 -7.75
N THR A 270 -8.44 12.63 -6.83
CA THR A 270 -8.30 13.26 -5.51
C THR A 270 -6.90 13.82 -5.30
N TYR A 271 -5.93 13.45 -6.14
CA TYR A 271 -4.51 13.68 -5.89
C TYR A 271 -4.05 15.15 -5.81
N ASP A 272 -4.81 16.11 -6.37
CA ASP A 272 -4.45 17.54 -6.42
C ASP A 272 -5.43 18.42 -5.64
N SER A 273 -6.23 17.82 -4.74
CA SER A 273 -7.10 18.60 -3.87
C SER A 273 -6.38 18.94 -2.58
N ARG A 274 -6.57 20.17 -2.08
CA ARG A 274 -6.00 20.63 -0.80
C ARG A 274 -6.32 19.65 0.34
N GLU A 275 -7.53 19.08 0.33
CA GLU A 275 -7.94 18.08 1.31
C GLU A 275 -7.06 16.82 1.26
N SER A 276 -6.68 16.36 0.06
CA SER A 276 -5.81 15.20 -0.09
C SER A 276 -4.38 15.48 0.36
N GLU A 277 -3.86 16.68 0.12
CA GLU A 277 -2.54 17.08 0.63
C GLU A 277 -2.53 17.14 2.16
N GLU A 278 -3.58 17.73 2.77
CA GLU A 278 -3.74 17.83 4.21
C GLU A 278 -3.87 16.45 4.86
N VAL A 279 -4.68 15.55 4.28
CA VAL A 279 -4.83 14.16 4.76
C VAL A 279 -3.53 13.38 4.57
N LEU A 280 -2.84 13.52 3.44
CA LEU A 280 -1.57 12.85 3.21
C LEU A 280 -0.49 13.32 4.18
N LYS A 281 -0.48 14.62 4.52
CA LYS A 281 0.40 15.16 5.57
C LYS A 281 0.09 14.52 6.92
N GLN A 282 -1.18 14.39 7.31
CA GLN A 282 -1.55 13.71 8.56
C GLN A 282 -1.12 12.24 8.56
N VAL A 283 -1.39 11.52 7.47
CA VAL A 283 -0.96 10.14 7.26
C VAL A 283 0.54 9.97 7.46
N ARG A 284 1.34 10.93 6.97
CA ARG A 284 2.79 10.87 7.04
C ARG A 284 3.37 11.28 8.39
N THR A 285 2.67 12.08 9.18
CA THR A 285 3.24 12.74 10.38
C THR A 285 2.60 12.32 11.69
N ASP A 286 1.36 11.82 11.69
CA ASP A 286 0.66 11.42 12.90
C ASP A 286 1.03 9.97 13.30
N PRO A 287 1.67 9.74 14.47
CA PRO A 287 2.10 8.41 14.88
C PRO A 287 0.96 7.40 15.02
N TYR A 288 -0.22 7.83 15.45
CA TYR A 288 -1.40 6.96 15.59
C TYR A 288 -1.83 6.44 14.21
N ILE A 289 -1.94 7.35 13.23
CA ILE A 289 -2.34 6.99 11.86
C ILE A 289 -1.29 6.07 11.24
N ARG A 290 -0.01 6.40 11.38
CA ARG A 290 1.11 5.58 10.88
C ARG A 290 1.09 4.18 11.47
N HIS A 291 0.79 4.04 12.75
CA HIS A 291 0.69 2.76 13.43
C HIS A 291 -0.35 1.85 12.76
N TYR A 292 -1.59 2.31 12.58
CA TYR A 292 -2.65 1.53 11.91
C TYR A 292 -2.37 1.29 10.43
N LEU A 293 -1.86 2.29 9.70
CA LEU A 293 -1.54 2.12 8.28
C LEU A 293 -0.42 1.11 8.06
N HIS A 294 0.59 1.09 8.93
CA HIS A 294 1.65 0.10 8.87
C HIS A 294 1.09 -1.31 9.12
N ARG A 295 0.29 -1.50 10.18
CA ARG A 295 -0.34 -2.79 10.47
C ARG A 295 -1.29 -3.24 9.36
N THR A 296 -1.91 -2.30 8.64
CA THR A 296 -2.84 -2.59 7.55
C THR A 296 -2.15 -2.90 6.22
N TYR A 297 -1.12 -2.13 5.85
CA TYR A 297 -0.57 -2.12 4.49
C TYR A 297 0.89 -2.54 4.38
N TYR A 298 1.53 -3.00 5.46
CA TYR A 298 2.93 -3.44 5.45
C TYR A 298 3.27 -4.33 4.24
N HIS A 299 2.42 -5.31 3.96
CA HIS A 299 2.68 -6.24 2.88
C HIS A 299 2.56 -5.64 1.47
N ASP A 300 1.82 -4.55 1.28
CA ASP A 300 1.84 -3.84 0.00
C ASP A 300 3.22 -3.19 -0.23
N TYR A 301 3.86 -2.65 0.82
CA TYR A 301 5.23 -2.12 0.69
C TYR A 301 6.21 -3.22 0.26
N VAL A 302 6.13 -4.37 0.93
CA VAL A 302 7.02 -5.50 0.66
C VAL A 302 6.77 -6.10 -0.72
N ALA A 303 5.52 -6.40 -1.07
CA ALA A 303 5.17 -7.09 -2.31
C ALA A 303 5.45 -6.24 -3.56
N PHE A 304 5.30 -4.92 -3.45
CA PHE A 304 5.43 -4.01 -4.59
C PHE A 304 6.73 -3.18 -4.59
N GLY A 305 7.59 -3.36 -3.58
CA GLY A 305 8.86 -2.65 -3.47
C GLY A 305 8.72 -1.15 -3.23
N PHE A 306 7.66 -0.72 -2.55
CA PHE A 306 7.51 0.70 -2.17
C PHE A 306 8.47 1.06 -1.04
N ASN A 307 9.00 2.28 -1.09
CA ASN A 307 9.90 2.77 -0.07
C ASN A 307 9.19 2.91 1.29
N MET A 308 9.84 2.41 2.34
CA MET A 308 9.40 2.45 3.73
C MET A 308 10.11 3.54 4.55
N THR A 309 10.94 4.42 3.96
CA THR A 309 11.62 5.49 4.70
C THR A 309 10.61 6.35 5.47
N GLY A 310 10.77 6.40 6.79
CA GLY A 310 9.81 6.99 7.76
C GLY A 310 9.04 5.95 8.59
N ILE A 311 9.04 4.66 8.22
CA ILE A 311 8.37 3.55 8.93
C ILE A 311 9.27 2.95 10.04
N VAL A 312 10.55 3.35 10.11
CA VAL A 312 11.62 2.62 10.80
C VAL A 312 11.70 2.83 12.32
N ASP A 313 10.83 3.64 12.93
CA ASP A 313 10.82 3.81 14.40
C ASP A 313 10.08 2.67 15.14
N TYR A 314 9.82 1.53 14.49
CA TYR A 314 9.28 0.33 15.15
C TYR A 314 10.44 -0.61 15.53
N PRO A 315 10.57 -1.03 16.80
CA PRO A 315 11.65 -1.91 17.21
C PRO A 315 11.66 -3.20 16.38
N GLN A 316 12.83 -3.53 15.84
CA GLN A 316 13.04 -4.67 14.95
C GLN A 316 12.76 -6.04 15.59
N SER A 317 12.42 -6.09 16.88
CA SER A 317 12.11 -7.31 17.63
C SER A 317 10.78 -7.97 17.25
N ASP A 318 9.86 -7.25 16.60
CA ASP A 318 8.53 -7.77 16.22
C ASP A 318 8.43 -8.19 14.74
N GLN A 319 9.52 -8.13 13.97
CA GLN A 319 9.57 -8.61 12.59
C GLN A 319 9.68 -10.13 12.54
N GLN A 320 8.63 -10.83 12.96
CA GLN A 320 8.41 -12.19 12.48
C GLN A 320 7.91 -12.08 11.03
N LEU A 321 8.84 -12.08 10.07
CA LEU A 321 8.55 -12.01 8.63
C LEU A 321 7.42 -12.99 8.26
N PRO A 322 6.25 -12.54 7.79
CA PRO A 322 5.22 -13.46 7.35
C PRO A 322 5.54 -13.96 5.95
N LEU A 323 5.67 -15.29 5.87
CA LEU A 323 5.60 -16.21 4.72
C LEU A 323 6.35 -15.83 3.41
N PRO A 324 7.08 -16.77 2.80
CA PRO A 324 7.70 -16.54 1.51
C PRO A 324 6.64 -16.09 0.50
N LEU A 325 6.97 -15.05 -0.27
CA LEU A 325 6.19 -14.66 -1.45
C LEU A 325 5.87 -15.92 -2.26
N PRO A 326 4.61 -16.11 -2.69
CA PRO A 326 4.28 -17.22 -3.58
C PRO A 326 5.22 -17.18 -4.79
N LYS A 327 5.85 -18.33 -5.07
CA LYS A 327 6.82 -18.49 -6.16
C LYS A 327 6.15 -18.43 -7.53
#